data_AF-A0A956JT98-F1
#
_entry.id   AF-A0A956JT98-F1
#
_cell.length_a   1.000
_cell.length_b   1.000
_cell.length_c   1.000
_cell.angle_alpha   90.00
_cell.angle_beta   90.00
_cell.angle_gamma   90.00
#
_symmetry.space_group_name_H-M   'P 1'
#
loop_
_entity.id
_entity.type
_entity.pdbx_description
1 polymer ?
#
loop_
_entity_poly.entity_id
_entity_poly.type
_entity_poly.pdbx_seq_one_letter_code
_entity_poly.pdbx_strand_id
1 'polypeptide(L)'
;MSDSPYEAYLARAGAILGSVEVGGYGKYQGRLVKKLTSAEFGERWHQYQATKQQYDQILEQGDTVNDAIVQLLKEHASELLIDE
;
A
#
# COMPACT_ATOMS: atom_id res chain seq x y z
N MET A 1 14.08 3.34 -16.46
CA MET A 1 13.30 2.64 -15.43
C MET A 1 12.51 3.72 -14.72
N SER A 2 11.19 3.63 -14.76
CA SER A 2 10.29 4.56 -14.07
C SER A 2 10.58 4.48 -12.56
N ASP A 3 11.28 5.48 -12.02
CA ASP A 3 11.85 5.52 -10.66
C ASP A 3 10.83 6.01 -9.61
N SER A 4 9.55 6.15 -10.00
CA SER A 4 8.50 6.62 -9.08
C SER A 4 7.75 5.44 -8.45
N PRO A 5 7.67 5.36 -7.11
CA PRO A 5 6.81 4.39 -6.42
C PRO A 5 5.36 4.40 -6.91
N TYR A 6 4.88 5.56 -7.36
CA TYR A 6 3.55 5.72 -7.92
C TYR A 6 3.40 5.06 -9.30
N GLU A 7 4.43 5.10 -10.16
CA GLU A 7 4.40 4.40 -11.46
C GLU A 7 4.36 2.87 -11.26
N ALA A 8 5.15 2.36 -10.30
CA ALA A 8 5.12 0.95 -9.93
C ALA A 8 3.77 0.53 -9.34
N TYR A 9 3.12 1.40 -8.56
CA TYR A 9 1.74 1.23 -8.12
C TYR A 9 0.77 1.18 -9.30
N LEU A 10 0.83 2.14 -10.22
CA LEU A 10 -0.08 2.19 -11.37
C LEU A 10 0.03 0.96 -12.26
N ALA A 11 1.24 0.42 -12.44
CA ALA A 11 1.45 -0.82 -13.18
C ALA A 11 0.72 -2.01 -12.52
N ARG A 12 0.84 -2.16 -11.20
CA ARG A 12 0.16 -3.21 -10.42
C ARG A 12 -1.36 -3.02 -10.41
N ALA A 13 -1.81 -1.80 -10.12
CA ALA A 13 -3.22 -1.44 -10.14
C ALA A 13 -3.84 -1.64 -11.52
N GLY A 14 -3.10 -1.36 -12.61
CA GLY A 14 -3.53 -1.64 -13.97
C GLY A 14 -3.64 -3.14 -14.26
N ALA A 15 -2.68 -3.94 -13.81
CA ALA A 15 -2.71 -5.40 -13.99
C ALA A 15 -3.89 -6.06 -13.25
N ILE A 16 -4.27 -5.53 -12.09
CA ILE A 16 -5.26 -6.15 -11.19
C ILE A 16 -6.66 -5.58 -11.38
N LEU A 17 -6.80 -4.25 -11.39
CA LEU A 17 -8.10 -3.58 -11.54
C LEU A 17 -8.50 -3.43 -13.02
N GLY A 18 -7.60 -3.72 -13.95
CA GLY A 18 -7.84 -3.63 -15.38
C GLY A 18 -8.06 -2.19 -15.85
N SER A 19 -9.10 -1.98 -16.66
CA SER A 19 -9.44 -0.70 -17.30
C SER A 19 -10.02 0.36 -16.36
N VAL A 20 -9.94 0.18 -15.03
CA VAL A 20 -10.40 1.18 -14.07
C VAL A 20 -9.51 2.42 -14.16
N GLU A 21 -10.16 3.58 -14.32
CA GLU A 21 -9.49 4.87 -14.34
C GLU A 21 -8.99 5.27 -12.94
N VAL A 22 -7.99 6.13 -12.90
CA VAL A 22 -7.49 6.69 -11.63
C VAL A 22 -8.63 7.46 -10.95
N GLY A 23 -8.82 7.23 -9.65
CA GLY A 23 -9.96 7.71 -8.88
C GLY A 23 -11.19 6.79 -8.90
N GLY A 24 -11.23 5.83 -9.84
CA GLY A 24 -12.29 4.84 -9.94
C GLY A 24 -12.12 3.67 -8.96
N TYR A 25 -13.17 2.86 -8.82
CA TYR A 25 -13.17 1.67 -7.98
C TYR A 25 -13.14 0.41 -8.84
N GLY A 26 -12.19 -0.49 -8.56
CA GLY A 26 -12.15 -1.83 -9.12
C GLY A 26 -12.40 -2.88 -8.04
N LYS A 27 -12.69 -4.11 -8.46
CA LYS A 27 -12.88 -5.23 -7.53
C LYS A 27 -11.58 -6.00 -7.39
N TYR A 28 -11.08 -6.13 -6.17
CA TYR A 28 -9.91 -6.93 -5.83
C TYR A 28 -10.21 -7.80 -4.60
N GLN A 29 -9.95 -9.12 -4.71
CA GLN A 29 -10.24 -10.11 -3.66
C GLN A 29 -11.64 -9.96 -3.00
N GLY A 30 -12.67 -9.69 -3.81
CA GLY A 30 -14.04 -9.51 -3.32
C GLY A 30 -14.34 -8.14 -2.68
N ARG A 31 -13.35 -7.26 -2.55
CA ARG A 31 -13.48 -5.90 -2.02
C ARG A 31 -13.44 -4.86 -3.13
N LEU A 32 -14.08 -3.71 -2.91
CA LEU A 32 -13.92 -2.55 -3.79
C LEU A 32 -12.68 -1.78 -3.36
N VAL A 33 -11.71 -1.68 -4.26
CA VAL A 33 -10.46 -0.95 -4.04
C VAL A 33 -10.41 0.22 -5.00
N LYS A 34 -10.12 1.41 -4.48
CA LYS A 34 -9.95 2.62 -5.28
C LYS A 34 -8.58 2.60 -5.94
N LYS A 35 -8.53 2.89 -7.24
CA LYS A 35 -7.28 3.22 -7.92
C LYS A 35 -6.86 4.62 -7.49
N LEU A 36 -5.84 4.71 -6.65
CA LEU A 36 -5.42 5.94 -6.00
C LEU A 36 -4.85 6.94 -7.02
N THR A 37 -5.18 8.21 -6.81
CA THR A 37 -4.49 9.32 -7.47
C THR A 37 -3.08 9.48 -6.92
N SER A 38 -2.22 10.23 -7.61
CA SER A 38 -0.84 10.49 -7.13
C SER A 38 -0.81 11.15 -5.76
N ALA A 39 -1.77 12.04 -5.46
CA ALA A 39 -1.85 12.73 -4.18
C ALA A 39 -2.24 11.75 -3.05
N GLU A 40 -3.30 10.97 -3.27
CA GLU A 40 -3.76 9.96 -2.31
C GLU A 40 -2.72 8.87 -2.08
N PHE A 41 -2.07 8.42 -3.16
CA PHE A 41 -0.96 7.48 -3.08
C PHE A 41 0.18 8.06 -2.25
N GLY A 42 0.57 9.32 -2.48
CA GLY A 42 1.63 9.97 -1.71
C GLY A 42 1.34 9.98 -0.21
N GLU A 43 0.12 10.36 0.18
CA GLU A 43 -0.30 10.36 1.59
C GLU A 43 -0.25 8.95 2.21
N ARG A 44 -0.83 7.96 1.52
CA ARG A 44 -0.86 6.56 1.97
C ARG A 44 0.55 5.96 2.02
N TRP A 45 1.39 6.29 1.05
CA TRP A 45 2.79 5.84 0.99
C TRP A 45 3.60 6.40 2.17
N HIS A 46 3.41 7.67 2.52
CA HIS A 46 4.03 8.25 3.70
C HIS A 46 3.60 7.54 4.99
N GLN A 47 2.31 7.23 5.14
CA GLN A 47 1.81 6.47 6.29
C GLN A 47 2.43 5.07 6.36
N TYR A 48 2.46 4.35 5.24
CA TYR A 48 3.09 3.04 5.15
C TYR A 48 4.58 3.08 5.53
N GLN A 49 5.32 4.08 5.03
CA GLN A 49 6.74 4.23 5.38
C GLN A 49 6.94 4.53 6.86
N ALA A 50 6.08 5.36 7.47
CA ALA A 50 6.14 5.65 8.91
C ALA A 50 5.88 4.39 9.75
N THR A 51 4.83 3.62 9.41
CA THR A 51 4.52 2.35 10.10
C THR A 51 5.63 1.32 9.90
N LYS A 52 6.18 1.23 8.69
CA LYS A 52 7.32 0.34 8.40
C LYS A 52 8.56 0.73 9.20
N GLN A 53 8.88 2.01 9.28
CA GLN A 53 10.00 2.48 10.10
C GLN A 53 9.81 2.13 11.58
N GLN A 54 8.60 2.28 12.12
CA GLN A 54 8.30 1.86 13.50
C GLN A 54 8.45 0.35 13.68
N TYR A 55 7.93 -0.44 12.75
CA TYR A 55 8.08 -1.89 12.77
C TYR A 55 9.56 -2.33 12.73
N ASP A 56 10.33 -1.75 11.80
CA ASP A 56 11.77 -2.04 11.65
C ASP A 56 12.54 -1.65 12.93
N GLN A 57 12.21 -0.52 13.56
CA GLN A 57 12.82 -0.10 14.83
C GLN A 57 12.56 -1.08 15.98
N ILE A 58 11.32 -1.61 16.09
CA ILE A 58 10.98 -2.60 17.13
C ILE A 58 11.78 -3.88 16.90
N LEU A 59 11.91 -4.32 15.64
CA LEU A 59 12.73 -5.49 15.30
C LEU A 59 14.21 -5.27 15.63
N GLU A 60 14.75 -4.09 15.30
CA GLU A 60 16.16 -3.74 15.61
C GLU A 60 16.42 -3.69 17.12
N GLN A 61 15.44 -3.26 17.91
CA GLN A 61 15.53 -3.24 19.38
C GLN A 61 15.37 -4.63 20.02
N GLY A 62 14.91 -5.63 19.26
CA GLY A 62 14.63 -6.97 19.76
C GLY A 62 13.37 -7.04 20.64
N ASP A 63 12.53 -6.02 20.57
CA ASP A 63 11.29 -5.94 21.33
C ASP A 63 10.19 -6.82 20.73
N THR A 64 9.18 -7.16 21.55
CA THR A 64 8.02 -7.89 21.05
C THR A 64 7.20 -6.98 20.15
N VAL A 65 7.05 -7.38 18.89
CA VAL A 65 6.23 -6.64 17.94
C VAL A 65 4.76 -6.74 18.35
N ASN A 66 4.10 -5.59 18.42
CA ASN A 66 2.66 -5.52 18.63
C ASN A 66 1.92 -5.93 17.35
N ASP A 67 1.00 -6.91 17.47
CA ASP A 67 0.14 -7.37 16.38
C ASP A 67 -0.63 -6.22 15.70
N ALA A 68 -0.95 -5.14 16.42
CA ALA A 68 -1.59 -3.96 15.86
C ALA A 68 -0.74 -3.27 14.79
N ILE A 69 0.58 -3.20 14.98
CA ILE A 69 1.50 -2.59 13.99
C ILE A 69 1.61 -3.49 12.76
N VAL A 70 1.67 -4.80 12.96
CA VAL A 70 1.69 -5.78 11.87
C VAL A 70 0.42 -5.70 11.04
N GLN A 71 -0.74 -5.62 11.71
CA GLN A 71 -2.03 -5.50 11.04
C GLN A 71 -2.13 -4.18 10.27
N LEU A 72 -1.72 -3.06 10.86
CA LEU A 72 -1.73 -1.77 10.19
C LEU A 72 -0.83 -1.76 8.95
N LEU A 73 0.35 -2.38 9.05
CA LEU A 73 1.28 -2.50 7.93
C LEU A 73 0.69 -3.35 6.80
N LYS A 74 -0.01 -4.45 7.14
CA LYS A 74 -0.75 -5.27 6.17
C LYS A 74 -1.88 -4.49 5.52
N GLU A 75 -2.67 -3.73 6.26
CA GLU A 75 -3.77 -2.93 5.72
C GLU A 75 -3.26 -1.89 4.71
N HIS A 76 -2.21 -1.14 5.08
CA HIS A 76 -1.56 -0.20 4.17
C HIS A 76 -0.96 -0.91 2.94
N ALA A 77 -0.33 -2.07 3.13
CA ALA A 77 0.22 -2.87 2.04
C ALA A 77 -0.87 -3.38 1.09
N SER A 78 -2.03 -3.83 1.59
CA SER A 78 -3.13 -4.29 0.73
C SER A 78 -3.69 -3.17 -0.14
N GLU A 79 -3.74 -1.94 0.35
CA GLU A 79 -4.19 -0.78 -0.43
C GLU A 79 -3.15 -0.28 -1.45
N LEU A 80 -1.87 -0.34 -1.11
CA LEU A 80 -0.77 0.24 -1.88
C LEU A 80 -0.03 -0.73 -2.78
N LEU A 81 0.09 -1.98 -2.36
CA LEU A 81 0.80 -3.02 -3.10
C LEU A 81 -0.17 -3.85 -3.93
N ILE A 82 -1.44 -3.94 -3.48
CA ILE A 82 -2.45 -4.80 -4.08
C ILE A 82 -1.85 -6.22 -4.23
N ASP A 83 -1.21 -6.68 -3.16
CA ASP A 83 -0.44 -7.93 -3.09
C ASP A 83 -1.25 -8.98 -2.31
N GLU A 84 -1.06 -10.26 -2.66
CA GLU A 84 -1.87 -11.41 -2.18
C GLU A 84 -1.88 -11.60 -0.66
#